data_AF-A0A8T1WIG3-F1
#
_entry.id   AF-A0A8T1WIG3-F1
#
_cell.length_a   1.000
_cell.length_b   1.000
_cell.length_c   1.000
_cell.angle_alpha   90.00
_cell.angle_beta   90.00
_cell.angle_gamma   90.00
#
_symmetry.space_group_name_H-M   'P 1'
#
loop_
_entity.id
_entity.type
_entity.pdbx_description
1 polymer ?
#
loop_
_entity_poly.entity_id
_entity_poly.type
_entity_poly.pdbx_seq_one_letter_code
_entity_poly.pdbx_strand_id
1 'polypeptide(L)'
;MKTSWAATFVVVAAALVDPAAGTCKSACQSQLVHFREEACQKWRERLPRPDLFNHCGQGFNKGKTAGCEGFCKEVPEMGVMKSLRLDACSSLKGVPPSERQHACQAGFSAALDLAKDAAVPEADQETAQAAAPSTQGSQATAPEAGTGRRLEDATDSRKVKVKKVIPENEPARRNLLDEARREAEAAFQDGTGEKLEL
;
A
#
# COMPACT_ATOMS: atom_id res chain seq x y z
N MET A 1 35.33 -40.12 54.79
CA MET A 1 34.79 -40.45 53.45
C MET A 1 34.28 -39.16 52.79
N LYS A 2 34.16 -39.09 51.46
CA LYS A 2 33.95 -37.80 50.75
C LYS A 2 32.46 -37.43 50.66
N THR A 3 32.07 -36.28 51.20
CA THR A 3 30.74 -35.68 51.02
C THR A 3 30.74 -34.75 49.81
N SER A 4 30.38 -35.25 48.62
CA SER A 4 30.20 -34.42 47.43
C SER A 4 28.89 -33.64 47.51
N TRP A 5 28.94 -32.37 47.89
CA TRP A 5 27.84 -31.44 47.59
C TRP A 5 27.90 -31.03 46.12
N ALA A 6 26.99 -31.57 45.32
CA ALA A 6 26.80 -31.15 43.94
C ALA A 6 26.11 -29.78 43.92
N ALA A 7 26.88 -28.70 43.71
CA ALA A 7 26.33 -27.37 43.56
C ALA A 7 25.51 -27.26 42.26
N THR A 8 24.19 -27.23 42.38
CA THR A 8 23.27 -27.09 41.24
C THR A 8 23.33 -25.66 40.70
N PHE A 9 24.26 -25.40 39.79
CA PHE A 9 24.29 -24.16 39.00
C PHE A 9 23.06 -24.14 38.07
N VAL A 10 21.96 -23.54 38.55
CA VAL A 10 20.82 -23.18 37.71
C VAL A 10 21.26 -22.01 36.83
N VAL A 11 21.77 -22.31 35.64
CA VAL A 11 22.05 -21.30 34.61
C VAL A 11 20.71 -20.78 34.09
N VAL A 12 20.16 -19.78 34.78
CA VAL A 12 19.05 -18.97 34.26
C VAL A 12 19.62 -18.15 33.11
N ALA A 13 19.58 -18.72 31.91
CA ALA A 13 19.85 -18.01 30.67
C ALA A 13 18.71 -17.04 30.40
N ALA A 14 18.69 -15.93 31.15
CA ALA A 14 17.82 -14.81 30.90
C ALA A 14 18.15 -14.24 29.52
N ALA A 15 17.34 -14.58 28.52
CA ALA A 15 17.40 -13.94 27.22
C ALA A 15 17.08 -12.46 27.43
N LEU A 16 18.12 -11.61 27.36
CA LEU A 16 18.00 -10.16 27.39
C LEU A 16 17.39 -9.67 26.07
N VAL A 17 16.11 -9.99 25.88
CA VAL A 17 15.25 -9.32 24.93
C VAL A 17 15.03 -7.93 25.50
N ASP A 18 15.77 -6.95 24.99
CA ASP A 18 15.67 -5.57 25.47
C ASP A 18 14.21 -5.10 25.38
N PRO A 19 13.58 -4.65 26.48
CA PRO A 19 12.19 -4.26 26.48
C PRO A 19 11.91 -3.08 25.54
N ALA A 20 12.88 -2.18 25.32
CA ALA A 20 12.74 -1.06 24.39
C ALA A 20 12.75 -1.52 22.92
N ALA A 21 13.57 -2.54 22.58
CA ALA A 21 13.51 -3.16 21.25
C ALA A 21 12.18 -3.89 21.03
N GLY A 22 11.64 -4.52 22.08
CA GLY A 22 10.31 -5.13 22.08
C GLY A 22 9.16 -4.13 21.83
N THR A 23 9.14 -3.02 22.57
CA THR A 23 8.13 -1.96 22.40
C THR A 23 8.24 -1.30 21.03
N CYS A 24 9.44 -0.89 20.61
CA CYS A 24 9.69 -0.31 19.27
C CYS A 24 9.14 -1.21 18.15
N LYS A 25 9.48 -2.50 18.19
CA LYS A 25 9.00 -3.46 17.18
C LYS A 25 7.49 -3.52 17.12
N SER A 26 6.82 -3.53 18.27
CA SER A 26 5.35 -3.58 18.33
C SER A 26 4.68 -2.30 17.82
N ALA A 27 5.23 -1.12 18.15
CA ALA A 27 4.73 0.18 17.69
C ALA A 27 4.88 0.32 16.16
N CYS A 28 6.09 0.10 15.64
CA CYS A 28 6.39 0.11 14.20
C CYS A 28 5.48 -0.87 13.43
N GLN A 29 5.31 -2.10 13.93
CA GLN A 29 4.44 -3.08 13.28
C GLN A 29 2.95 -2.73 13.34
N SER A 30 2.51 -1.91 14.30
CA SER A 30 1.12 -1.43 14.41
C SER A 30 0.89 -0.26 13.43
N GLN A 31 1.75 0.76 13.45
CA GLN A 31 1.68 1.92 12.57
C GLN A 31 1.64 1.52 11.08
N LEU A 32 2.44 0.51 10.68
CA LEU A 32 2.50 0.04 9.29
C LEU A 32 1.29 -0.81 8.82
N VAL A 33 0.28 -1.09 9.67
CA VAL A 33 -0.88 -1.93 9.25
C VAL A 33 -1.68 -1.25 8.13
N HIS A 34 -1.95 0.05 8.25
CA HIS A 34 -2.86 0.77 7.34
C HIS A 34 -2.23 1.06 5.97
N PHE A 35 -0.95 1.45 5.96
CA PHE A 35 -0.19 1.77 4.74
C PHE A 35 -0.07 0.62 3.73
N ARG A 36 -0.34 -0.64 4.13
CA ARG A 36 -0.35 -1.80 3.22
C ARG A 36 -1.25 -1.57 2.01
N GLU A 37 -2.43 -1.02 2.21
CA GLU A 37 -3.43 -0.90 1.15
C GLU A 37 -3.07 0.24 0.20
N GLU A 38 -2.59 1.36 0.74
CA GLU A 38 -2.08 2.51 -0.01
C GLU A 38 -0.88 2.13 -0.88
N ALA A 39 0.14 1.49 -0.29
CA ALA A 39 1.36 1.05 -0.99
C ALA A 39 1.05 0.03 -2.11
N CYS A 40 0.01 -0.80 -1.93
CA CYS A 40 -0.39 -1.80 -2.91
C CYS A 40 -1.54 -1.37 -3.85
N GLN A 41 -2.16 -0.20 -3.65
CA GLN A 41 -3.35 0.25 -4.40
C GLN A 41 -3.11 0.24 -5.92
N LYS A 42 -1.90 0.61 -6.39
CA LYS A 42 -1.52 0.56 -7.83
C LYS A 42 -1.58 -0.83 -8.48
N TRP A 43 -1.61 -1.89 -7.69
CA TRP A 43 -1.73 -3.29 -8.15
C TRP A 43 -3.17 -3.81 -8.13
N ARG A 44 -4.09 -3.13 -7.42
CA ARG A 44 -5.50 -3.52 -7.28
C ARG A 44 -6.25 -3.56 -8.61
N GLU A 45 -5.85 -2.71 -9.55
CA GLU A 45 -6.48 -2.59 -10.87
C GLU A 45 -5.74 -3.34 -11.98
N ARG A 46 -4.50 -3.78 -11.76
CA ARG A 46 -3.73 -4.53 -12.76
C ARG A 46 -4.17 -5.99 -12.83
N LEU A 47 -4.22 -6.54 -14.04
CA LEU A 47 -4.38 -7.98 -14.26
C LEU A 47 -3.02 -8.69 -14.12
N PRO A 48 -2.96 -9.93 -13.61
CA PRO A 48 -4.07 -10.72 -13.09
C PRO A 48 -4.56 -10.22 -11.72
N ARG A 49 -5.88 -10.01 -11.60
CA ARG A 49 -6.58 -9.76 -10.34
C ARG A 49 -7.09 -11.09 -9.76
N PRO A 50 -7.07 -11.31 -8.43
CA PRO A 50 -6.53 -10.45 -7.38
C PRO A 50 -5.01 -10.61 -7.17
N ASP A 51 -4.37 -11.50 -7.95
CA ASP A 51 -2.99 -11.96 -7.78
C ASP A 51 -1.96 -10.86 -7.47
N LEU A 52 -1.85 -9.82 -8.31
CA LEU A 52 -0.79 -8.80 -8.14
C LEU A 52 -0.92 -8.00 -6.83
N PHE A 53 -2.14 -7.69 -6.39
CA PHE A 53 -2.37 -7.04 -5.10
C PHE A 53 -1.99 -7.96 -3.94
N ASN A 54 -2.33 -9.24 -4.03
CA ASN A 54 -1.96 -10.26 -3.04
C ASN A 54 -0.44 -10.44 -2.93
N HIS A 55 0.28 -10.53 -4.06
CA HIS A 55 1.75 -10.62 -4.06
C HIS A 55 2.41 -9.36 -3.48
N CYS A 56 1.87 -8.17 -3.76
CA CYS A 56 2.30 -6.94 -3.11
C CYS A 56 2.07 -6.99 -1.59
N GLY A 57 0.88 -7.40 -1.12
CA GLY A 57 0.57 -7.52 0.30
C GLY A 57 1.45 -8.54 1.04
N GLN A 58 1.79 -9.66 0.40
CA GLN A 58 2.77 -10.63 0.93
C GLN A 58 4.17 -10.02 1.08
N GLY A 59 4.64 -9.31 0.04
CA GLY A 59 5.91 -8.58 0.09
C GLY A 59 5.93 -7.52 1.18
N PHE A 60 4.86 -6.72 1.28
CA PHE A 60 4.69 -5.68 2.31
C PHE A 60 4.72 -6.27 3.71
N ASN A 61 4.00 -7.35 3.99
CA ASN A 61 4.01 -8.00 5.31
C ASN A 61 5.43 -8.49 5.68
N LYS A 62 6.18 -9.08 4.74
CA LYS A 62 7.57 -9.50 4.97
C LYS A 62 8.50 -8.31 5.19
N GLY A 63 8.35 -7.23 4.42
CA GLY A 63 9.12 -6.00 4.55
C GLY A 63 8.85 -5.27 5.87
N LYS A 64 7.59 -5.26 6.34
CA LYS A 64 7.22 -4.73 7.66
C LYS A 64 7.93 -5.47 8.78
N THR A 65 7.93 -6.80 8.75
CA THR A 65 8.62 -7.61 9.75
C THR A 65 10.12 -7.36 9.72
N ALA A 66 10.78 -7.50 8.56
CA ALA A 66 12.22 -7.30 8.42
C ALA A 66 12.67 -5.86 8.73
N GLY A 67 11.84 -4.86 8.41
CA GLY A 67 12.08 -3.46 8.70
C GLY A 67 12.00 -3.16 10.20
N CYS A 68 10.87 -3.45 10.84
CA CYS A 68 10.73 -3.21 12.28
C CYS A 68 11.70 -4.08 13.13
N GLU A 69 12.15 -5.23 12.63
CA GLU A 69 13.21 -6.04 13.28
C GLU A 69 14.63 -5.53 13.00
N GLY A 70 14.84 -4.73 11.96
CA GLY A 70 16.14 -4.19 11.57
C GLY A 70 16.38 -2.77 12.09
N PHE A 71 15.35 -1.92 12.12
CA PHE A 71 15.43 -0.53 12.59
C PHE A 71 15.32 -0.40 14.12
N CYS A 72 14.59 -1.28 14.80
CA CYS A 72 14.54 -1.31 16.28
C CYS A 72 15.77 -1.97 16.92
N LYS A 73 16.95 -1.83 16.31
CA LYS A 73 18.27 -2.26 16.79
C LYS A 73 19.17 -1.04 16.89
N GLU A 74 20.10 -1.03 17.83
CA GLU A 74 21.10 0.04 18.01
C GLU A 74 21.88 0.35 16.72
N VAL A 75 22.14 -0.67 15.89
CA VAL A 75 22.83 -0.55 14.61
C VAL A 75 21.95 -1.14 13.49
N PRO A 76 21.25 -0.31 12.70
CA PRO A 76 20.34 -0.79 11.65
C PRO A 76 21.07 -1.19 10.36
N GLU A 77 21.21 -2.50 10.13
CA GLU A 77 21.88 -3.06 8.95
C GLU A 77 21.06 -2.95 7.65
N MET A 78 21.07 -1.75 7.07
CA MET A 78 20.37 -1.42 5.82
C MET A 78 20.69 -2.37 4.64
N GLY A 79 21.91 -2.91 4.57
CA GLY A 79 22.30 -3.88 3.55
C GLY A 79 21.59 -5.23 3.69
N VAL A 80 21.46 -5.72 4.92
CA VAL A 80 20.80 -6.99 5.25
C VAL A 80 19.28 -6.87 5.06
N MET A 81 18.67 -5.78 5.55
CA MET A 81 17.25 -5.51 5.30
C MET A 81 16.93 -5.48 3.80
N LYS A 82 17.76 -4.82 2.98
CA LYS A 82 17.53 -4.72 1.53
C LYS A 82 17.83 -6.00 0.75
N SER A 83 18.73 -6.88 1.22
CA SER A 83 19.01 -8.17 0.56
C SER A 83 17.86 -9.17 0.76
N LEU A 84 17.23 -9.17 1.93
CA LEU A 84 16.03 -9.98 2.25
C LEU A 84 14.86 -9.76 1.27
N ARG A 85 14.81 -8.65 0.53
CA ARG A 85 13.81 -8.39 -0.53
C ARG A 85 13.78 -9.47 -1.61
N LEU A 86 14.94 -10.03 -1.96
CA LEU A 86 15.03 -11.05 -3.01
C LEU A 86 14.57 -12.42 -2.51
N ASP A 87 14.87 -12.74 -1.25
CA ASP A 87 14.40 -13.96 -0.58
C ASP A 87 12.90 -13.92 -0.29
N ALA A 88 12.40 -12.78 0.20
CA ALA A 88 10.99 -12.53 0.48
C ALA A 88 10.08 -12.80 -0.73
N CYS A 89 10.59 -12.57 -1.94
CA CYS A 89 9.88 -12.76 -3.22
C CYS A 89 10.49 -13.89 -4.08
N SER A 90 11.25 -14.80 -3.47
CA SER A 90 11.92 -15.93 -4.15
C SER A 90 10.94 -16.90 -4.79
N SER A 91 9.81 -17.20 -4.13
CA SER A 91 8.75 -18.09 -4.63
C SER A 91 8.05 -17.59 -5.91
N LEU A 92 8.28 -16.34 -6.31
CA LEU A 92 7.73 -15.75 -7.55
C LEU A 92 8.79 -15.64 -8.66
N LYS A 93 10.04 -16.03 -8.39
CA LYS A 93 11.14 -15.96 -9.36
C LYS A 93 10.91 -16.96 -10.50
N GLY A 94 10.76 -16.45 -11.72
CA GLY A 94 10.48 -17.26 -12.91
C GLY A 94 9.00 -17.61 -13.11
N VAL A 95 8.09 -17.18 -12.24
CA VAL A 95 6.64 -17.39 -12.38
C VAL A 95 6.04 -16.25 -13.21
N PRO A 96 5.43 -16.51 -14.39
CA PRO A 96 4.84 -15.46 -15.22
C PRO A 96 3.46 -14.98 -14.68
N PRO A 97 3.07 -13.71 -14.92
CA PRO A 97 3.90 -12.64 -15.47
C PRO A 97 4.94 -12.15 -14.44
N SER A 98 6.06 -11.59 -14.92
CA SER A 98 7.13 -11.01 -14.09
C SER A 98 6.63 -9.90 -13.14
N GLU A 99 5.49 -9.28 -13.47
CA GLU A 99 4.78 -8.35 -12.58
C GLU A 99 4.44 -8.96 -11.21
N ARG A 100 4.24 -10.29 -11.08
CA ARG A 100 4.06 -10.96 -9.78
C ARG A 100 5.23 -10.66 -8.84
N GLN A 101 6.45 -10.89 -9.33
CA GLN A 101 7.67 -10.68 -8.57
C GLN A 101 7.92 -9.18 -8.33
N HIS A 102 7.68 -8.33 -9.32
CA HIS A 102 7.83 -6.88 -9.17
C HIS A 102 6.82 -6.29 -8.15
N ALA A 103 5.58 -6.79 -8.12
CA ALA A 103 4.57 -6.38 -7.13
C ALA A 103 5.00 -6.72 -5.70
N CYS A 104 5.48 -7.94 -5.47
CA CYS A 104 6.04 -8.36 -4.19
C CYS A 104 7.25 -7.51 -3.78
N GLN A 105 8.22 -7.29 -4.68
CA GLN A 105 9.41 -6.49 -4.37
C GLN A 105 9.08 -5.02 -4.11
N ALA A 106 8.07 -4.46 -4.80
CA ALA A 106 7.58 -3.12 -4.56
C ALA A 106 6.90 -2.98 -3.18
N GLY A 107 6.05 -3.94 -2.81
CA GLY A 107 5.43 -3.99 -1.47
C GLY A 107 6.46 -4.11 -0.36
N PHE A 108 7.45 -5.00 -0.51
CA PHE A 108 8.55 -5.16 0.44
C PHE A 108 9.39 -3.88 0.59
N SER A 109 9.73 -3.22 -0.51
CA SER A 109 10.47 -1.95 -0.48
C SER A 109 9.68 -0.85 0.23
N ALA A 110 8.41 -0.63 -0.14
CA ALA A 110 7.56 0.36 0.51
C ALA A 110 7.42 0.12 2.02
N ALA A 111 7.28 -1.13 2.45
CA ALA A 111 7.23 -1.48 3.86
C ALA A 111 8.56 -1.26 4.60
N LEU A 112 9.71 -1.47 3.97
CA LEU A 112 11.01 -1.10 4.55
C LEU A 112 11.16 0.41 4.69
N ASP A 113 10.81 1.17 3.64
CA ASP A 113 10.98 2.62 3.63
C ASP A 113 10.06 3.27 4.68
N LEU A 114 8.83 2.78 4.86
CA LEU A 114 7.94 3.19 5.95
C LEU A 114 8.43 2.74 7.33
N ALA A 115 8.99 1.53 7.46
CA ALA A 115 9.50 1.01 8.73
C ALA A 115 10.69 1.80 9.27
N LYS A 116 11.46 2.45 8.37
CA LYS A 116 12.53 3.37 8.76
C LYS A 116 12.01 4.52 9.62
N ASP A 117 10.91 5.13 9.18
CA ASP A 117 10.38 6.34 9.80
C ASP A 117 9.47 6.01 11.00
N ALA A 118 8.81 4.85 10.99
CA ALA A 118 7.99 4.31 12.08
C ALA A 118 8.78 3.66 13.23
N ALA A 119 10.10 3.50 13.09
CA ALA A 119 10.98 2.95 14.12
C ALA A 119 11.90 4.00 14.78
N VAL A 120 11.74 5.28 14.41
CA VAL A 120 12.44 6.39 15.09
C VAL A 120 11.82 6.56 16.49
N PRO A 121 12.60 6.53 17.59
CA PRO A 121 12.07 6.79 18.93
C PRO A 121 11.52 8.22 19.02
N GLU A 122 10.42 8.42 19.74
CA GLU A 122 9.65 9.67 19.73
C GLU A 122 10.40 10.91 20.28
N ALA A 123 11.59 10.74 20.85
CA ALA A 123 12.42 11.79 21.44
C ALA A 123 12.74 12.98 20.50
N ASP A 124 12.75 12.77 19.18
CA ASP A 124 13.03 13.83 18.20
C ASP A 124 11.76 14.48 17.59
N GLN A 125 10.56 13.90 17.78
CA GLN A 125 9.37 14.33 17.04
C GLN A 125 8.73 15.63 17.56
N GLU A 126 8.93 15.99 18.83
CA GLU A 126 8.33 17.19 19.43
C GLU A 126 8.78 18.49 18.74
N THR A 127 10.00 18.51 18.19
CA THR A 127 10.58 19.68 17.49
C THR A 127 9.95 19.95 16.12
N ALA A 128 9.30 18.95 15.50
CA ALA A 128 8.87 19.03 14.09
C ALA A 128 7.54 19.76 13.87
N GLN A 129 6.66 19.83 14.89
CA GLN A 129 5.30 20.38 14.73
C GLN A 129 5.19 21.89 14.95
N ALA A 130 6.25 22.55 15.42
CA ALA A 130 6.25 23.99 15.72
C ALA A 130 6.32 24.92 14.48
N ALA A 131 6.53 24.38 13.27
CA ALA A 131 6.90 25.14 12.07
C ALA A 131 5.74 25.35 11.06
N ALA A 132 4.51 25.60 11.55
CA ALA A 132 3.33 25.82 10.70
C ALA A 132 2.65 27.19 10.97
N PRO A 133 3.11 28.29 10.36
CA PRO A 133 2.47 29.60 10.49
C PRO A 133 1.10 29.61 9.77
N SER A 134 0.02 29.64 10.54
CA SER A 134 -1.33 29.86 10.01
C SER A 134 -1.56 31.35 9.74
N THR A 135 -1.82 31.71 8.48
CA THR A 135 -2.16 33.09 8.10
C THR A 135 -3.39 33.12 7.20
N GLN A 136 -4.52 33.59 7.73
CA GLN A 136 -5.68 34.00 6.93
C GLN A 136 -5.41 35.39 6.32
N GLY A 137 -5.83 35.64 5.08
CA GLY A 137 -5.69 36.96 4.44
C GLY A 137 -6.44 37.04 3.11
N SER A 138 -7.30 38.05 2.96
CA SER A 138 -8.27 38.15 1.86
C SER A 138 -7.91 39.25 0.83
N GLN A 139 -8.48 39.11 -0.38
CA GLN A 139 -8.86 40.19 -1.33
C GLN A 139 -7.78 40.93 -2.17
N ALA A 140 -7.85 40.63 -3.48
CA ALA A 140 -8.24 41.57 -4.56
C ALA A 140 -7.23 42.52 -5.27
N THR A 141 -7.66 42.90 -6.50
CA THR A 141 -7.18 43.96 -7.42
C THR A 141 -5.85 43.81 -8.18
N ALA A 142 -5.89 44.21 -9.46
CA ALA A 142 -4.76 44.34 -10.40
C ALA A 142 -4.51 45.83 -10.73
N PRO A 143 -3.48 46.19 -11.53
CA PRO A 143 -3.78 46.63 -12.91
C PRO A 143 -2.70 46.25 -13.99
N GLU A 144 -2.71 46.97 -15.11
CA GLU A 144 -2.23 46.59 -16.47
C GLU A 144 -0.77 46.92 -16.87
N ALA A 145 -0.40 46.43 -18.08
CA ALA A 145 0.53 46.98 -19.08
C ALA A 145 2.07 46.93 -18.84
N GLY A 146 2.92 46.79 -19.87
CA GLY A 146 2.65 46.48 -21.29
C GLY A 146 3.86 46.70 -22.25
N THR A 147 3.81 46.11 -23.46
CA THR A 147 4.78 46.22 -24.60
C THR A 147 6.23 45.73 -24.37
N GLY A 148 7.00 45.17 -25.31
CA GLY A 148 6.83 44.68 -26.71
C GLY A 148 7.99 43.67 -27.00
N ARG A 149 8.22 43.02 -28.16
CA ARG A 149 7.93 43.33 -29.59
C ARG A 149 8.23 42.08 -30.47
N ARG A 150 7.26 41.64 -31.30
CA ARG A 150 7.30 41.37 -32.77
C ARG A 150 8.58 40.74 -33.40
N LEU A 151 8.60 39.76 -34.33
CA LEU A 151 7.74 39.35 -35.49
C LEU A 151 7.41 37.82 -35.44
N GLU A 152 6.22 37.32 -35.85
CA GLU A 152 5.64 37.08 -37.20
C GLU A 152 6.38 36.01 -38.05
N ASP A 153 5.73 34.97 -38.63
CA ASP A 153 4.30 34.58 -38.66
C ASP A 153 4.08 33.09 -38.19
N ALA A 154 3.37 32.09 -38.77
CA ALA A 154 2.69 31.87 -40.06
C ALA A 154 1.49 30.86 -39.96
N THR A 155 0.91 30.44 -41.09
CA THR A 155 -0.41 29.78 -41.24
C THR A 155 -0.45 28.24 -41.18
N ASP A 156 -1.39 27.67 -40.39
CA ASP A 156 -2.54 26.88 -40.90
C ASP A 156 -3.72 26.97 -39.90
N SER A 157 -4.97 26.94 -40.39
CA SER A 157 -6.20 27.19 -39.62
C SER A 157 -7.10 25.97 -39.47
N ARG A 158 -6.55 24.83 -39.01
CA ARG A 158 -7.29 23.57 -38.92
C ARG A 158 -8.22 23.46 -37.69
N LYS A 159 -9.31 24.24 -37.70
CA LYS A 159 -10.40 24.17 -36.70
C LYS A 159 -11.13 22.82 -36.77
N VAL A 160 -10.74 21.84 -35.94
CA VAL A 160 -11.41 20.53 -35.84
C VAL A 160 -12.80 20.69 -35.20
N LYS A 161 -13.84 20.83 -36.04
CA LYS A 161 -15.24 20.74 -35.61
C LYS A 161 -15.57 19.27 -35.31
N VAL A 162 -15.49 18.88 -34.03
CA VAL A 162 -15.98 17.56 -33.57
C VAL A 162 -17.50 17.54 -33.71
N LYS A 163 -18.00 17.05 -34.86
CA LYS A 163 -19.42 16.80 -35.06
C LYS A 163 -19.83 15.63 -34.17
N LYS A 164 -20.62 15.91 -33.13
CA LYS A 164 -21.11 14.92 -32.16
C LYS A 164 -22.12 13.98 -32.83
N VAL A 165 -21.61 12.99 -33.58
CA VAL A 165 -22.42 11.91 -34.14
C VAL A 165 -22.83 10.99 -33.00
N ILE A 166 -24.07 11.15 -32.54
CA ILE A 166 -24.76 10.13 -31.76
C ILE A 166 -25.26 9.11 -32.79
N PRO A 167 -24.84 7.82 -32.74
CA PRO A 167 -25.47 6.80 -33.55
C PRO A 167 -26.89 6.55 -32.99
N GLU A 168 -27.92 6.96 -33.73
CA GLU A 168 -29.34 6.77 -33.37
C GLU A 168 -29.81 5.31 -33.55
N ASN A 169 -29.00 4.36 -33.06
CA ASN A 169 -29.27 2.92 -33.20
C ASN A 169 -28.59 2.05 -32.10
N GLU A 170 -28.34 2.59 -30.90
CA GLU A 170 -28.37 1.73 -29.71
C GLU A 170 -29.85 1.51 -29.35
N PRO A 171 -30.38 0.27 -29.35
CA PRO A 171 -31.67 0.01 -28.70
C PRO A 171 -31.52 0.40 -27.22
N ALA A 172 -32.49 1.19 -26.71
CA ALA A 172 -32.38 1.88 -25.43
C ALA A 172 -31.79 0.98 -24.34
N ARG A 173 -30.65 1.39 -23.77
CA ARG A 173 -29.85 0.63 -22.79
C ARG A 173 -30.75 0.09 -21.69
N ARG A 174 -31.17 -1.18 -21.82
CA ARG A 174 -31.93 -1.86 -20.78
C ARG A 174 -31.07 -1.88 -19.54
N ASN A 175 -31.66 -1.40 -18.44
CA ASN A 175 -30.93 -1.18 -17.21
C ASN A 175 -30.56 -2.55 -16.62
N LEU A 176 -29.31 -2.97 -16.82
CA LEU A 176 -28.80 -4.29 -16.38
C LEU A 176 -29.05 -4.53 -14.87
N LEU A 177 -29.18 -3.46 -14.09
CA LEU A 177 -29.53 -3.49 -12.67
C LEU A 177 -30.99 -3.90 -12.40
N ASP A 178 -31.93 -3.54 -13.28
CA ASP A 178 -33.34 -3.95 -13.16
C ASP A 178 -33.56 -5.37 -13.70
N GLU A 179 -32.78 -5.80 -14.69
CA GLU A 179 -32.79 -7.19 -15.19
C GLU A 179 -32.23 -8.15 -14.13
N ALA A 180 -31.08 -7.82 -13.52
CA ALA A 180 -30.52 -8.55 -12.38
C ALA A 180 -31.42 -8.53 -11.13
N ARG A 181 -32.14 -7.43 -10.87
CA ARG A 181 -33.15 -7.39 -9.78
C ARG A 181 -34.29 -8.37 -10.06
N ARG A 182 -34.82 -8.38 -11.29
CA ARG A 182 -35.93 -9.26 -11.67
C ARG A 182 -35.55 -10.74 -11.66
N GLU A 183 -34.31 -11.08 -12.02
CA GLU A 183 -33.78 -12.44 -11.91
C GLU A 183 -33.70 -12.89 -10.45
N ALA A 184 -33.22 -12.04 -9.55
CA ALA A 184 -33.22 -12.33 -8.12
C ALA A 184 -34.65 -12.47 -7.54
N GLU A 185 -35.58 -11.59 -7.93
CA GLU A 185 -36.99 -11.65 -7.51
C GLU A 185 -37.71 -12.92 -8.00
N ALA A 186 -37.32 -13.48 -9.15
CA ALA A 186 -37.83 -14.75 -9.64
C ALA A 186 -37.29 -15.94 -8.83
N ALA A 187 -35.96 -15.97 -8.58
CA ALA A 187 -35.31 -17.03 -7.82
C ALA A 187 -35.86 -17.20 -6.38
N PHE A 188 -36.40 -16.12 -5.78
CA PHE A 188 -37.06 -16.19 -4.47
C PHE A 188 -38.54 -16.63 -4.53
N GLN A 189 -39.18 -16.67 -5.70
CA GLN A 189 -40.58 -17.12 -5.84
C GLN A 189 -40.68 -18.63 -6.10
N ASP A 190 -39.81 -19.20 -6.95
CA ASP A 190 -39.77 -20.64 -7.24
C ASP A 190 -39.44 -21.49 -5.99
N GLY A 191 -38.76 -20.91 -5.00
CA GLY A 191 -38.40 -21.54 -3.72
C GLY A 191 -39.57 -21.95 -2.80
N THR A 192 -40.82 -21.90 -3.27
CA THR A 192 -42.02 -22.34 -2.54
C THR A 192 -42.74 -23.55 -3.15
N GLY A 193 -42.26 -24.08 -4.28
CA GLY A 193 -42.96 -25.12 -5.05
C GLY A 193 -42.54 -26.57 -4.79
N GLU A 194 -41.26 -26.86 -4.55
CA GLU A 194 -40.76 -28.24 -4.59
C GLU A 194 -40.89 -28.98 -3.25
N LYS A 195 -42.09 -29.52 -3.00
CA LYS A 195 -42.34 -30.48 -1.93
C LYS A 195 -41.69 -31.83 -2.29
N LEU A 196 -40.52 -32.09 -1.70
CA LEU A 196 -39.90 -33.42 -1.68
C LEU A 196 -40.87 -34.47 -1.09
N GLU A 197 -41.33 -35.39 -1.93
CA GLU A 197 -41.99 -36.64 -1.53
C GLU A 197 -41.26 -37.85 -2.15
N LEU A 198 -41.38 -39.00 -1.49
CA LEU A 198 -40.68 -40.26 -1.79
C LEU A 198 -41.34 -41.03 -2.94
#